data_AF-A0A453DEP9-F1
#
_entry.id   AF-A0A453DEP9-F1
#
_cell.length_a   1.000
_cell.length_b   1.000
_cell.length_c   1.000
_cell.angle_alpha   90.00
_cell.angle_beta   90.00
_cell.angle_gamma   90.00
#
_symmetry.space_group_name_H-M   'P 1'
#
loop_
_entity.id
_entity.type
_entity.pdbx_description
1 polymer ?
#
loop_
_entity_poly.entity_id
_entity_poly.type
_entity_poly.pdbx_seq_one_letter_code
_entity_poly.pdbx_strand_id
1 'polypeptide(L)'
;QLEQMGRWPETRKEDQEAVSMARRLLEAADRYGVERLKVICEEKVCASVGVGTVATDLVLAERRGYKKLKARCMEFLVASPADMLAVAAAGGCKLLEATCPSVLTEILTAVAARSCQLALGGGALS
;
A
#
# COMPACT_ATOMS: atom_id res chain seq x y z
N GLN A 1 3.74 25.81 -36.18
CA GLN A 1 4.70 25.53 -35.08
C GLN A 1 4.12 25.86 -33.69
N LEU A 2 2.80 25.74 -33.47
CA LEU A 2 2.16 26.05 -32.18
C LEU A 2 1.22 24.92 -31.72
N GLU A 3 1.66 23.67 -31.85
CA GLU A 3 0.88 22.48 -31.43
C GLU A 3 1.67 21.55 -30.49
N GLN A 4 2.83 22.00 -29.99
CA GLN A 4 3.65 21.22 -29.04
C GLN A 4 3.55 21.71 -27.58
N MET A 5 2.61 22.60 -27.25
CA MET A 5 2.45 23.17 -25.90
C MET A 5 1.45 22.40 -25.01
N GLY A 6 1.33 21.08 -25.19
CA GLY A 6 0.20 20.32 -24.64
C GLY A 6 0.52 19.10 -23.76
N ARG A 7 1.79 18.80 -23.44
CA ARG A 7 2.07 17.64 -22.57
C ARG A 7 3.31 17.88 -21.71
N TRP A 8 3.13 18.56 -20.59
CA TRP A 8 4.18 18.79 -19.61
C TRP A 8 4.30 17.57 -18.66
N PRO A 9 5.49 16.98 -18.45
CA PRO A 9 5.69 15.82 -17.59
C PRO A 9 5.87 16.16 -16.09
N GLU A 10 5.33 17.27 -15.59
CA GLU A 10 5.52 17.73 -14.19
C GLU A 10 4.66 16.98 -13.16
N THR A 11 3.57 16.34 -13.58
CA THR A 11 2.55 15.81 -12.67
C THR A 11 3.07 14.71 -11.74
N ARG A 12 3.95 13.83 -12.22
CA ARG A 12 4.38 12.64 -11.45
C ARG A 12 5.28 12.96 -10.26
N LYS A 13 6.09 14.02 -10.35
CA LYS A 13 7.02 14.41 -9.27
C LYS A 13 6.27 15.14 -8.16
N GLU A 14 5.38 16.05 -8.53
CA GLU A 14 4.50 16.77 -7.61
C GLU A 14 3.61 15.80 -6.82
N ASP A 15 3.08 14.77 -7.49
CA ASP A 15 2.28 13.72 -6.83
C ASP A 15 3.08 12.95 -5.76
N GLN A 16 4.34 12.58 -6.06
CA GLN A 16 5.20 11.86 -5.11
C GLN A 16 5.57 12.72 -3.90
N GLU A 17 5.81 14.02 -4.11
CA GLU A 17 6.06 14.98 -3.04
C GLU A 17 4.82 15.20 -2.18
N ALA A 18 3.63 15.29 -2.80
CA ALA A 18 2.35 15.39 -2.09
C ALA A 18 2.09 14.16 -1.22
N VAL A 19 2.38 12.95 -1.70
CA VAL A 19 2.27 11.70 -0.92
C VAL A 19 3.24 11.68 0.25
N SER A 20 4.49 12.10 0.04
CA SER A 20 5.49 12.21 1.11
C SER A 20 5.04 13.18 2.20
N MET A 21 4.51 14.34 1.80
CA MET A 21 3.91 15.31 2.71
C MET A 21 2.71 14.72 3.44
N ALA A 22 1.83 13.99 2.75
CA ALA A 22 0.67 13.34 3.35
C ALA A 22 1.09 12.33 4.44
N ARG A 23 2.14 11.52 4.24
CA ARG A 23 2.66 10.61 5.27
C ARG A 23 3.15 11.36 6.52
N ARG A 24 3.93 12.43 6.33
CA ARG A 24 4.44 13.25 7.43
C ARG A 24 3.32 13.93 8.21
N LEU A 25 2.32 14.45 7.50
CA LEU A 25 1.14 15.06 8.09
C LEU A 25 0.26 14.03 8.79
N LEU A 26 0.13 12.81 8.26
CA LEU A 26 -0.59 11.71 8.90
C LEU A 26 0.02 11.37 10.26
N GLU A 27 1.35 11.21 10.33
CA GLU A 27 2.08 10.96 11.58
C GLU A 27 1.94 12.11 12.59
N ALA A 28 1.97 13.36 12.11
CA ALA A 28 1.75 14.52 12.97
C ALA A 28 0.31 14.57 13.48
N ALA A 29 -0.68 14.38 12.61
CA ALA A 29 -2.09 14.39 12.95
C ALA A 29 -2.43 13.33 14.00
N ASP A 30 -1.87 12.12 13.87
CA ASP A 30 -2.01 11.05 14.86
C ASP A 30 -1.38 11.44 16.21
N ARG A 31 -0.19 12.03 16.20
CA ARG A 31 0.50 12.48 17.42
C ARG A 31 -0.26 13.59 18.15
N TYR A 32 -0.91 14.49 17.42
CA TYR A 32 -1.61 15.66 17.98
C TYR A 32 -3.14 15.48 18.06
N GLY A 33 -3.68 14.31 17.70
CA GLY A 33 -5.12 14.02 17.78
C GLY A 33 -5.97 14.84 16.80
N VAL A 34 -5.44 15.23 15.64
CA VAL A 34 -6.16 16.02 14.62
C VAL A 34 -6.90 15.08 13.67
N GLU A 35 -8.03 14.53 14.12
CA GLU A 35 -8.71 13.40 13.47
C GLU A 35 -9.13 13.67 12.02
N ARG A 36 -9.65 14.86 11.72
CA ARG A 36 -10.06 15.21 10.35
C ARG A 36 -8.88 15.24 9.38
N LEU A 37 -7.72 15.70 9.82
CA LEU A 37 -6.50 15.71 8.99
C LEU A 37 -5.97 14.29 8.81
N LYS A 38 -6.02 13.47 9.86
CA LYS A 38 -5.63 12.05 9.82
C LYS A 38 -6.39 11.30 8.71
N VAL A 39 -7.71 11.45 8.63
CA VAL A 39 -8.53 10.80 7.58
C VAL A 39 -8.12 11.25 6.17
N ILE A 40 -7.97 12.55 5.95
CA ILE A 40 -7.60 13.10 4.63
C ILE A 40 -6.22 12.60 4.20
N CYS A 41 -5.25 12.61 5.11
CA CYS A 41 -3.90 12.14 4.81
C CYS A 41 -3.86 10.63 4.60
N GLU A 42 -4.58 9.85 5.41
CA GLU A 42 -4.67 8.38 5.24
C GLU A 42 -5.22 8.03 3.85
N GLU A 43 -6.27 8.70 3.39
CA GLU A 43 -6.85 8.49 2.05
C GLU A 43 -5.84 8.78 0.92
N LYS A 44 -5.05 9.85 1.05
CA LYS A 44 -4.01 10.18 0.07
C LYS A 44 -2.88 9.15 0.05
N VAL A 45 -2.46 8.66 1.22
CA VAL A 45 -1.44 7.60 1.29
C VAL A 45 -1.99 6.29 0.71
N CYS A 46 -3.23 5.91 1.02
CA CYS A 46 -3.90 4.73 0.45
C CYS A 46 -3.93 4.73 -1.08
N ALA A 47 -4.15 5.89 -1.71
CA ALA A 47 -4.17 6.04 -3.17
C ALA A 47 -2.79 5.84 -3.82
N SER A 48 -1.71 5.94 -3.05
CA SER A 48 -0.32 5.85 -3.52
C SER A 48 0.35 4.49 -3.28
N VAL A 49 -0.38 3.52 -2.71
CA VAL A 49 0.14 2.19 -2.42
C VAL A 49 0.53 1.48 -3.73
N GLY A 50 1.78 1.03 -3.78
CA GLY A 50 2.34 0.26 -4.89
C GLY A 50 3.58 -0.52 -4.46
N VAL A 51 4.22 -1.21 -5.40
CA VAL A 51 5.32 -2.17 -5.11
C VAL A 51 6.43 -1.57 -4.25
N GLY A 52 6.88 -0.34 -4.56
CA GLY A 52 7.97 0.32 -3.82
C GLY A 52 7.57 0.93 -2.48
N THR A 53 6.27 1.06 -2.21
CA THR A 53 5.74 1.82 -1.05
C THR A 53 4.96 0.96 -0.06
N VAL A 54 4.33 -0.12 -0.52
CA VAL A 54 3.40 -0.94 0.26
C VAL A 54 4.01 -1.49 1.54
N ALA A 55 5.27 -1.92 1.53
CA ALA A 55 5.92 -2.44 2.73
C ALA A 55 6.10 -1.36 3.80
N THR A 56 6.54 -0.16 3.39
CA THR A 56 6.71 0.97 4.32
C THR A 56 5.38 1.48 4.86
N ASP A 57 4.35 1.58 4.01
CA ASP A 57 3.01 2.02 4.41
C ASP A 57 2.34 1.01 5.33
N LEU A 58 2.54 -0.28 5.09
CA LEU A 58 2.00 -1.34 5.94
C LEU A 58 2.65 -1.35 7.33
N VAL A 59 3.97 -1.15 7.43
CA VAL A 59 4.65 -0.98 8.72
C VAL A 59 4.08 0.22 9.49
N LEU A 60 3.88 1.34 8.80
CA LEU A 60 3.29 2.53 9.40
C LEU A 60 1.88 2.24 9.92
N ALA A 61 1.06 1.57 9.10
CA ALA A 61 -0.31 1.22 9.43
C ALA A 61 -0.42 0.27 10.62
N GLU A 62 0.42 -0.76 10.67
CA GLU A 62 0.43 -1.74 11.76
C GLU A 62 0.80 -1.06 13.10
N ARG A 63 1.88 -0.27 13.12
CA ARG A 63 2.39 0.33 14.36
C ARG A 63 1.46 1.39 14.96
N ARG A 64 0.68 2.06 14.13
CA ARG A 64 -0.20 3.18 14.53
C ARG A 64 -1.69 2.82 14.51
N GLY A 65 -2.04 1.63 14.04
CA GLY A 65 -3.43 1.19 13.95
C GLY A 65 -4.24 1.89 12.84
N TYR A 66 -3.61 2.30 11.74
CA TYR A 66 -4.30 2.89 10.59
C TYR A 66 -5.00 1.79 9.78
N LYS A 67 -6.24 1.47 10.18
CA LYS A 67 -6.98 0.30 9.69
C LYS A 67 -7.25 0.35 8.18
N LYS A 68 -7.58 1.52 7.63
CA LYS A 68 -7.87 1.64 6.19
C LYS A 68 -6.61 1.44 5.37
N LEU A 69 -5.50 2.05 5.81
CA LEU A 69 -4.21 1.87 5.14
C LEU A 69 -3.74 0.41 5.22
N LYS A 70 -3.85 -0.25 6.39
CA LYS A 70 -3.53 -1.67 6.53
C LYS A 70 -4.34 -2.52 5.56
N ALA A 71 -5.66 -2.34 5.52
CA ALA A 71 -6.54 -3.07 4.62
C ALA A 71 -6.14 -2.87 3.15
N ARG A 72 -5.86 -1.62 2.74
CA ARG A 72 -5.46 -1.31 1.37
C ARG A 72 -4.12 -1.97 0.99
N CYS A 73 -3.15 -1.97 1.89
CA CYS A 73 -1.88 -2.66 1.67
C CYS A 73 -2.06 -4.18 1.57
N MET A 74 -2.87 -4.78 2.44
CA MET A 74 -3.19 -6.21 2.40
C MET A 74 -3.90 -6.59 1.10
N GLU A 75 -4.89 -5.81 0.68
CA GLU A 75 -5.58 -5.98 -0.61
C GLU A 75 -4.60 -5.97 -1.76
N PHE A 76 -3.68 -4.99 -1.82
CA PHE A 76 -2.67 -4.89 -2.88
C PHE A 76 -1.76 -6.13 -2.93
N LEU A 77 -1.24 -6.58 -1.78
CA LEU A 77 -0.33 -7.72 -1.70
C LEU A 77 -1.02 -9.04 -2.02
N VAL A 78 -2.28 -9.17 -1.58
CA VAL A 78 -3.08 -10.35 -1.86
C VAL A 78 -3.57 -10.33 -3.30
N ALA A 79 -3.79 -9.17 -3.92
CA ALA A 79 -4.38 -8.98 -5.25
C ALA A 79 -3.72 -9.77 -6.38
N SER A 80 -2.40 -9.99 -6.32
CA SER A 80 -1.65 -10.72 -7.33
C SER A 80 -0.39 -11.34 -6.74
N PRO A 81 -0.11 -12.63 -6.99
CA PRO A 81 1.18 -13.22 -6.66
C PRO A 81 2.36 -12.47 -7.31
N ALA A 82 2.16 -11.87 -8.50
CA ALA A 82 3.19 -11.10 -9.17
C ALA A 82 3.54 -9.81 -8.40
N ASP A 83 2.54 -9.12 -7.84
CA ASP A 83 2.77 -7.92 -7.02
C ASP A 83 3.50 -8.29 -5.72
N MET A 84 3.11 -9.40 -5.07
CA MET A 84 3.82 -9.90 -3.90
C MET A 84 5.28 -10.25 -4.22
N LEU A 85 5.53 -10.93 -5.34
CA LEU A 85 6.89 -11.26 -5.78
C LEU A 85 7.71 -10.00 -6.10
N ALA A 86 7.10 -9.00 -6.74
CA ALA A 86 7.76 -7.73 -7.02
C ALA A 86 8.13 -6.99 -5.72
N VAL A 87 7.24 -7.00 -4.71
CA VAL A 87 7.51 -6.43 -3.38
C VAL A 87 8.64 -7.19 -2.68
N ALA A 88 8.65 -8.52 -2.76
CA ALA A 88 9.73 -9.33 -2.22
C ALA A 88 11.07 -9.01 -2.89
N ALA A 89 11.10 -8.90 -4.22
CA ALA A 89 12.28 -8.52 -4.99
C ALA A 89 12.78 -7.11 -4.67
N ALA A 90 11.87 -6.16 -4.41
CA ALA A 90 12.20 -4.81 -3.93
C ALA A 90 12.69 -4.77 -2.47
N GLY A 91 12.77 -5.92 -1.79
CA GLY A 91 13.21 -6.01 -0.39
C GLY A 91 12.12 -5.71 0.64
N GLY A 92 10.87 -5.54 0.23
CA GLY A 92 9.74 -5.24 1.11
C GLY A 92 9.50 -6.31 2.18
N CYS A 93 9.69 -7.59 1.83
CA CYS A 93 9.55 -8.68 2.80
C CYS A 93 10.61 -8.64 3.91
N LYS A 94 11.86 -8.25 3.59
CA LYS A 94 12.93 -8.12 4.61
C LYS A 94 12.62 -6.99 5.60
N LEU A 95 12.06 -5.89 5.10
CA LEU A 95 11.59 -4.79 5.95
C LEU A 95 10.47 -5.25 6.90
N LEU A 96 9.50 -5.99 6.36
CA LEU A 96 8.38 -6.52 7.15
C LEU A 96 8.85 -7.55 8.18
N GLU A 97 9.77 -8.44 7.82
CA GLU A 97 10.37 -9.41 8.74
C GLU A 97 11.08 -8.72 9.91
N ALA A 98 11.88 -7.68 9.63
CA ALA A 98 12.62 -6.96 10.64
C ALA A 98 11.74 -6.11 11.57
N THR A 99 10.59 -5.62 11.09
CA THR A 99 9.77 -4.63 11.81
C THR A 99 8.47 -5.21 12.37
N CYS A 100 7.81 -6.10 11.62
CA CYS A 100 6.48 -6.63 11.89
C CYS A 100 6.35 -8.09 11.39
N PRO A 101 7.04 -9.07 12.00
CA PRO A 101 7.07 -10.46 11.50
C PRO A 101 5.69 -11.13 11.51
N SER A 102 4.81 -10.77 12.45
CA SER A 102 3.42 -11.26 12.50
C SER A 102 2.63 -10.86 11.24
N VAL A 103 2.82 -9.64 10.74
CA VAL A 103 2.14 -9.17 9.53
C VAL A 103 2.62 -9.93 8.30
N LEU A 104 3.92 -10.26 8.23
CA LEU A 104 4.42 -11.10 7.14
C LEU A 104 3.75 -12.47 7.12
N THR A 105 3.57 -13.09 8.30
CA THR A 105 2.83 -14.37 8.40
C THR A 105 1.35 -14.23 8.02
N GLU A 106 0.72 -13.11 8.38
CA GLU A 106 -0.66 -12.78 8.01
C GLU A 106 -0.82 -12.70 6.48
N ILE A 107 0.09 -11.98 5.80
CA ILE A 107 0.10 -11.84 4.34
C ILE A 107 0.28 -13.21 3.67
N LEU A 108 1.29 -13.99 4.09
CA LEU A 108 1.57 -15.30 3.50
C LEU A 108 0.38 -16.24 3.62
N THR A 109 -0.28 -16.23 4.78
CA THR A 109 -1.50 -17.02 5.02
C THR A 109 -2.64 -16.56 4.11
N ALA A 110 -2.85 -15.26 3.97
CA ALA A 110 -3.89 -14.70 3.10
C ALA A 110 -3.66 -15.02 1.61
N VAL A 111 -2.40 -14.95 1.14
CA VAL A 111 -2.03 -15.28 -0.24
C VAL A 111 -2.20 -16.77 -0.52
N ALA A 112 -1.79 -17.63 0.42
CA ALA A 112 -2.02 -19.07 0.31
C ALA A 112 -3.51 -19.41 0.27
N ALA A 113 -4.30 -18.84 1.18
CA ALA A 113 -5.76 -19.04 1.23
C ALA A 113 -6.44 -18.63 -0.09
N ARG A 114 -6.06 -17.49 -0.66
CA ARG A 114 -6.63 -17.04 -1.95
C ARG A 114 -6.22 -17.95 -3.11
N SER A 115 -4.99 -18.44 -3.10
CA SER A 115 -4.51 -19.39 -4.12
C SER A 115 -5.32 -20.70 -4.08
N CYS A 116 -5.66 -21.20 -2.89
CA CYS A 116 -6.55 -22.35 -2.72
C CYS A 116 -7.98 -22.07 -3.19
N GLN A 117 -8.54 -20.88 -2.91
CA GLN A 117 -9.89 -20.51 -3.40
C GLN A 117 -9.98 -20.51 -4.92
N LEU A 118 -8.95 -20.00 -5.61
CA LEU A 118 -8.92 -20.01 -7.08
C LEU A 118 -8.80 -21.42 -7.66
N ALA A 119 -8.07 -22.32 -6.99
CA ALA A 119 -7.95 -23.72 -7.41
C ALA A 119 -9.26 -24.51 -7.21
N LEU A 120 -10.04 -24.19 -6.17
CA LEU A 120 -11.30 -24.86 -5.85
C LEU A 120 -12.51 -24.25 -6.58
N GLY A 121 -12.43 -22.99 -7.00
CA GLY A 121 -13.51 -22.24 -7.66
C GLY A 121 -13.69 -22.51 -9.16
N GLY A 122 -12.92 -23.42 -9.76
CA GLY A 122 -13.00 -23.76 -11.20
C GLY A 122 -14.17 -24.67 -11.62
N GLY A 123 -15.08 -25.03 -10.69
CA GLY A 123 -16.16 -25.99 -10.95
C GLY A 123 -17.51 -25.52 -10.41
N ALA A 124 -18.14 -24.54 -11.07
CA ALA A 124 -19.57 -24.24 -11.13
C ALA A 124 -19.66 -22.83 -11.75
N LEU A 125 -20.22 -22.60 -12.94
CA LEU A 125 -21.58 -22.89 -13.36
C LEU A 125 -21.61 -22.99 -14.90
N SER A 126 -22.07 -24.13 -15.41
CA SER A 126 -22.75 -24.30 -16.71
C SER A 126 -23.93 -25.23 -16.47
#